data_AF-A0A520VUX3-F1
#
_entry.id   AF-A0A520VUX3-F1
#
_cell.length_a   1.000
_cell.length_b   1.000
_cell.length_c   1.000
_cell.angle_alpha   90.00
_cell.angle_beta   90.00
_cell.angle_gamma   90.00
#
_symmetry.space_group_name_H-M   'P 1'
#
loop_
_entity.id
_entity.type
_entity.pdbx_description
1 polymer ?
#
loop_
_entity_poly.entity_id
_entity_poly.type
_entity_poly.pdbx_seq_one_letter_code
_entity_poly.pdbx_strand_id
1 'polypeptide(L)'
;MRMKKKLLLYVLPLTLFLHFGIVSAELIVLQARGGGLKVGQSVSATKKIVLKEGERVTLIGPDGKSIKLRGPFDDVPVKDGGKGTDPKKALAALIATRDARTSSVGVVRSGTADVNTPDPAAIDITRGGPRCLDEGAKPEFWRPDATNEQPFVMYPIDRSWRADLLWEKGQSRMTMPDLSKFDGVTTVLVNIDQQEFVISFSVIPKSVKDPFILTAWLLEKGCVQQANALLRTIASNQTPPTEPIPVN
;
A
#
# COMPACT_ATOMS: atom_id res chain seq x y z
N MET A 1 -76.49 23.69 -33.30
CA MET A 1 -75.04 23.97 -33.20
C MET A 1 -74.46 23.12 -32.08
N ARG A 2 -73.81 21.98 -32.39
CA ARG A 2 -73.25 21.02 -31.41
C ARG A 2 -71.81 20.72 -31.80
N MET A 3 -70.85 21.24 -31.04
CA MET A 3 -69.41 21.08 -31.23
C MET A 3 -68.98 19.62 -30.99
N LYS A 4 -68.32 19.00 -31.98
CA LYS A 4 -67.65 17.70 -31.84
C LYS A 4 -66.25 17.89 -31.27
N LYS A 5 -66.02 17.35 -30.06
CA LYS A 5 -64.71 17.19 -29.39
C LYS A 5 -63.79 16.30 -30.25
N LYS A 6 -62.62 16.80 -30.65
CA LYS A 6 -61.49 15.96 -31.09
C LYS A 6 -60.55 15.77 -29.90
N LEU A 7 -60.55 14.55 -29.35
CA LEU A 7 -59.60 14.10 -28.32
C LEU A 7 -58.37 13.56 -29.05
N LEU A 8 -57.29 14.34 -29.08
CA LEU A 8 -56.01 13.94 -29.64
C LEU A 8 -55.23 13.19 -28.55
N LEU A 9 -55.11 11.86 -28.68
CA LEU A 9 -54.21 11.05 -27.84
C LEU A 9 -52.76 11.31 -28.25
N TYR A 10 -51.96 11.90 -27.36
CA TYR A 10 -50.50 11.93 -27.47
C TYR A 10 -49.92 10.82 -26.60
N VAL A 11 -49.36 9.78 -27.23
CA VAL A 11 -48.56 8.75 -26.56
C VAL A 11 -47.10 9.21 -26.62
N LEU A 12 -46.55 9.63 -25.48
CA LEU A 12 -45.14 10.00 -25.35
C LEU A 12 -44.35 8.74 -24.93
N PRO A 13 -43.36 8.24 -25.70
CA PRO A 13 -42.54 7.12 -25.24
C PRO A 13 -41.50 7.64 -24.24
N LEU A 14 -41.60 7.18 -22.99
CA LEU A 14 -40.62 7.42 -21.93
C LEU A 14 -39.39 6.54 -22.20
N THR A 15 -38.38 7.09 -22.88
CA THR A 15 -37.08 6.43 -23.08
C THR A 15 -36.27 6.45 -21.78
N LEU A 16 -36.28 5.30 -21.10
CA LEU A 16 -35.46 5.02 -19.91
C LEU A 16 -33.99 4.86 -20.34
N PHE A 17 -33.20 5.93 -20.26
CA PHE A 17 -31.74 5.87 -20.43
C PHE A 17 -31.09 5.12 -19.26
N LEU A 18 -30.91 3.81 -19.42
CA LEU A 18 -29.99 3.00 -18.60
C LEU A 18 -28.57 3.53 -18.78
N HIS A 19 -28.13 4.37 -17.85
CA HIS A 19 -26.73 4.78 -17.73
C HIS A 19 -25.93 3.59 -17.19
N PHE A 20 -25.40 2.75 -18.09
CA PHE A 20 -24.30 1.87 -17.76
C PHE A 20 -23.08 2.75 -17.46
N GLY A 21 -22.87 3.07 -16.19
CA GLY A 21 -21.62 3.66 -15.74
C GLY A 21 -20.49 2.68 -16.05
N ILE A 22 -19.68 3.02 -17.04
CA ILE A 22 -18.40 2.33 -17.27
C ILE A 22 -17.54 2.66 -16.06
N VAL A 23 -17.47 1.73 -15.11
CA VAL A 23 -16.47 1.77 -14.04
C VAL A 23 -15.13 1.51 -14.73
N SER A 24 -14.45 2.59 -15.14
CA SER A 24 -13.08 2.49 -15.61
C SER A 24 -12.23 2.01 -14.44
N ALA A 25 -11.46 0.93 -14.64
CA ALA A 25 -10.44 0.55 -13.68
C ALA A 25 -9.49 1.74 -13.43
N GLU A 26 -9.33 2.11 -12.16
CA GLU A 26 -8.40 3.15 -11.74
C GLU A 26 -7.04 2.52 -11.42
N LEU A 27 -5.99 3.16 -11.90
CA LEU A 27 -4.60 2.80 -11.67
C LEU A 27 -3.97 3.87 -10.77
N ILE A 28 -3.15 3.48 -9.80
CA ILE A 28 -2.44 4.42 -8.93
C ILE A 28 -1.00 4.60 -9.38
N VAL A 29 -0.54 5.84 -9.53
CA VAL A 29 0.85 6.14 -9.87
C VAL A 29 1.76 5.84 -8.68
N LEU A 30 2.62 4.83 -8.82
CA LEU A 30 3.58 4.40 -7.80
C LEU A 30 4.90 5.17 -7.86
N GLN A 31 5.36 5.44 -9.08
CA GLN A 31 6.57 6.19 -9.38
C GLN A 31 6.35 6.96 -10.68
N ALA A 32 6.80 8.21 -10.75
CA ALA A 32 6.78 8.99 -11.97
C ALA A 32 8.09 9.78 -12.10
N ARG A 33 8.66 9.78 -13.31
CA ARG A 33 9.75 10.64 -13.75
C ARG A 33 9.30 11.27 -15.06
N GLY A 34 8.81 12.50 -15.00
CA GLY A 34 8.24 13.22 -16.15
C GLY A 34 6.77 12.89 -16.42
N GLY A 35 6.25 13.31 -17.57
CA GLY A 35 4.89 13.02 -18.03
C GLY A 35 3.77 13.77 -17.29
N GLY A 36 4.12 14.70 -16.39
CA GLY A 36 3.15 15.48 -15.59
C GLY A 36 2.38 14.67 -14.54
N LEU A 37 2.73 13.40 -14.33
CA LEU A 37 2.08 12.51 -13.37
C LEU A 37 2.72 12.65 -11.98
N LYS A 38 1.88 12.61 -10.94
CA LYS A 38 2.32 12.69 -9.54
C LYS A 38 2.17 11.33 -8.85
N VAL A 39 3.10 11.00 -7.95
CA VAL A 39 2.99 9.80 -7.10
C VAL A 39 1.69 9.87 -6.28
N GLY A 40 0.96 8.76 -6.21
CA GLY A 40 -0.37 8.67 -5.59
C GLY A 40 -1.53 9.13 -6.46
N GLN A 41 -1.28 9.71 -7.65
CA GLN A 41 -2.34 10.12 -8.56
C GLN A 41 -3.11 8.91 -9.08
N SER A 42 -4.45 9.01 -9.12
CA SER A 42 -5.30 8.05 -9.83
C SER A 42 -5.36 8.39 -11.33
N VAL A 43 -5.21 7.37 -12.16
CA VAL A 43 -5.23 7.43 -13.62
C VAL A 43 -6.17 6.36 -14.16
N SER A 44 -7.07 6.74 -15.06
CA SER A 44 -7.96 5.77 -15.72
C SER A 44 -7.17 4.85 -16.65
N ALA A 45 -7.46 3.55 -16.61
CA ALA A 45 -6.86 2.55 -17.48
C ALA A 45 -7.13 2.77 -18.98
N THR A 46 -8.17 3.54 -19.33
CA THR A 46 -8.55 3.86 -20.72
C THR A 46 -8.11 5.25 -21.16
N LYS A 47 -7.51 6.04 -20.27
CA LYS A 47 -6.99 7.36 -20.59
C LYS A 47 -5.59 7.24 -21.17
N LYS A 48 -5.35 7.91 -22.30
CA LYS A 48 -4.00 8.02 -22.89
C LYS A 48 -3.01 8.65 -21.91
N ILE A 49 -1.82 8.05 -21.86
CA ILE A 49 -0.64 8.58 -21.19
C ILE A 49 0.39 8.92 -22.26
N VAL A 50 0.96 10.12 -22.17
CA VAL A 50 2.03 10.57 -23.05
C VAL A 50 3.32 10.67 -22.23
N LEU A 51 4.35 9.93 -22.63
CA LEU A 51 5.69 9.98 -22.06
C LEU A 51 6.68 10.31 -23.18
N LYS A 52 7.52 11.30 -22.96
CA LYS A 52 8.66 11.64 -23.81
C LYS A 52 9.83 10.71 -23.53
N GLU A 53 10.82 10.73 -24.41
CA GLU A 53 12.05 9.97 -24.21
C GLU A 53 12.69 10.28 -22.84
N GLY A 54 13.15 9.23 -22.16
CA GLY A 54 13.70 9.31 -20.80
C GLY A 54 12.66 9.41 -19.68
N GLU A 55 11.38 9.67 -19.99
CA GLU A 55 10.30 9.67 -19.02
C GLU A 55 9.82 8.24 -18.70
N ARG A 56 9.41 8.03 -17.45
CA ARG A 56 8.97 6.72 -16.95
C ARG A 56 7.84 6.87 -15.94
N VAL A 57 6.92 5.92 -15.94
CA VAL A 57 5.92 5.80 -14.88
C VAL A 57 5.69 4.34 -14.53
N THR A 58 5.52 4.07 -13.24
CA THR A 58 5.04 2.78 -12.73
C THR A 58 3.64 3.01 -12.14
N LEU A 59 2.68 2.21 -12.57
CA LEU A 59 1.29 2.24 -12.12
C LEU A 59 0.97 0.95 -11.37
N ILE A 60 0.07 0.98 -10.39
CA ILE A 60 -0.48 -0.22 -9.74
C ILE A 60 -1.95 -0.34 -10.12
N GLY A 61 -2.34 -1.50 -10.65
CA GLY A 61 -3.72 -1.83 -10.95
C GLY A 61 -4.51 -2.35 -9.73
N PRO A 62 -5.83 -2.47 -9.85
CA PRO A 62 -6.70 -2.99 -8.78
C PRO A 62 -6.43 -4.45 -8.43
N ASP A 63 -5.77 -5.20 -9.31
CA ASP A 63 -5.30 -6.57 -9.05
C ASP A 63 -3.92 -6.60 -8.35
N GLY A 64 -3.40 -5.44 -7.94
CA GLY A 64 -2.09 -5.30 -7.30
C GLY A 64 -0.90 -5.42 -8.25
N LYS A 65 -1.11 -5.53 -9.57
CA LYS A 65 0.01 -5.66 -10.52
C LYS A 65 0.60 -4.30 -10.87
N SER A 66 1.94 -4.25 -10.90
CA SER A 66 2.70 -3.09 -11.37
C SER A 66 2.79 -3.08 -12.91
N ILE A 67 2.42 -1.97 -13.54
CA ILE A 67 2.57 -1.69 -14.97
C ILE A 67 3.66 -0.64 -15.13
N LYS A 68 4.76 -0.98 -15.81
CA LYS A 68 5.91 -0.09 -16.04
C LYS A 68 5.89 0.43 -17.47
N LEU A 69 5.72 1.74 -17.63
CA LEU A 69 5.72 2.43 -18.92
C LEU A 69 7.00 3.26 -19.07
N ARG A 70 7.54 3.30 -20.29
CA ARG A 70 8.78 4.00 -20.64
C ARG A 70 8.54 4.78 -21.93
N GLY A 71 8.95 6.05 -21.95
CA GLY A 71 8.85 6.86 -23.15
C GLY A 71 9.88 6.48 -24.22
N PRO A 72 9.62 6.80 -25.51
CA PRO A 72 8.41 7.45 -26.00
C PRO A 72 7.18 6.53 -25.91
N PHE A 73 6.08 7.05 -25.36
CA PHE A 73 4.83 6.32 -25.17
C PHE A 73 3.66 7.29 -25.41
N ASP A 74 2.70 6.90 -26.23
CA ASP A 74 1.46 7.66 -26.50
C ASP A 74 0.34 6.65 -26.74
N ASP A 75 -0.14 6.06 -25.66
CA ASP A 75 -1.19 5.05 -25.71
C ASP A 75 -1.91 4.94 -24.36
N VAL A 76 -2.92 4.07 -24.29
CA VAL A 76 -3.54 3.67 -23.01
C VAL A 76 -2.61 2.75 -22.22
N PRO A 77 -2.58 2.84 -20.89
CA PRO A 77 -1.70 2.03 -20.04
C PRO A 77 -2.03 0.53 -20.07
N VAL A 78 -3.26 0.15 -20.43
CA VAL A 78 -3.72 -1.23 -20.51
C VAL A 78 -4.38 -1.43 -21.88
N LYS A 79 -3.71 -2.14 -22.79
CA LYS A 79 -4.17 -2.33 -24.18
C LYS A 79 -5.29 -3.37 -24.31
N ASP A 80 -5.24 -4.42 -23.52
CA ASP A 80 -6.30 -5.43 -23.44
C ASP A 80 -7.13 -5.09 -22.23
N GLY A 81 -8.24 -4.34 -22.41
CA GLY A 81 -9.13 -3.89 -21.34
C GLY A 81 -9.19 -4.90 -20.22
N GLY A 82 -8.48 -4.62 -19.13
CA GLY A 82 -7.92 -5.64 -18.24
C GLY A 82 -8.98 -6.66 -17.90
N LYS A 83 -8.80 -7.93 -18.34
CA LYS A 83 -9.59 -9.03 -17.80
C LYS A 83 -9.36 -8.99 -16.30
N GLY A 84 -10.31 -8.40 -15.57
CA GLY A 84 -10.22 -8.19 -14.13
C GLY A 84 -9.90 -9.54 -13.52
N THR A 85 -8.65 -9.71 -13.08
CA THR A 85 -8.30 -10.89 -12.32
C THR A 85 -9.07 -10.75 -11.01
N ASP A 86 -9.87 -11.75 -10.65
CA ASP A 86 -10.57 -11.75 -9.36
C ASP A 86 -9.56 -11.44 -8.25
N PRO A 87 -9.70 -10.30 -7.54
CA PRO A 87 -8.74 -9.88 -6.53
C PRO A 87 -8.51 -10.95 -5.45
N LYS A 88 -9.51 -11.78 -5.16
CA LYS A 88 -9.38 -12.91 -4.22
C LYS A 88 -8.46 -14.01 -4.75
N LYS A 89 -8.53 -14.32 -6.05
CA LYS A 89 -7.63 -15.29 -6.69
C LYS A 89 -6.21 -14.74 -6.81
N ALA A 90 -6.07 -13.45 -7.13
CA ALA A 90 -4.78 -12.77 -7.15
C ALA A 90 -4.13 -12.78 -5.75
N LEU A 91 -4.92 -12.57 -4.70
CA LEU A 91 -4.46 -12.66 -3.32
C LEU A 91 -4.04 -14.06 -2.93
N ALA A 92 -4.89 -15.07 -3.18
CA ALA A 92 -4.59 -16.45 -2.84
C ALA A 92 -3.29 -16.89 -3.55
N ALA A 93 -3.10 -16.49 -4.81
CA ALA A 93 -1.86 -16.72 -5.54
C ALA A 93 -0.66 -15.96 -4.94
N LEU A 94 -0.85 -14.71 -4.50
CA LEU A 94 0.21 -13.91 -3.88
C LEU A 94 0.64 -14.51 -2.53
N ILE A 95 -0.32 -14.87 -1.67
CA ILE A 95 -0.09 -15.55 -0.39
C ILE A 95 0.59 -16.89 -0.63
N ALA A 96 0.04 -17.75 -1.49
CA ALA A 96 0.61 -19.06 -1.79
C ALA A 96 2.03 -18.97 -2.37
N THR A 97 2.30 -17.99 -3.23
CA THR A 97 3.65 -17.76 -3.77
C THR A 97 4.61 -17.27 -2.68
N ARG A 98 4.12 -16.47 -1.73
CA ARG A 98 4.90 -16.01 -0.58
C ARG A 98 5.23 -17.16 0.37
N ASP A 99 4.23 -17.95 0.75
CA ASP A 99 4.39 -19.13 1.62
C ASP A 99 5.30 -20.19 0.97
N ALA A 100 5.17 -20.37 -0.34
CA ALA A 100 6.08 -21.23 -1.11
C ALA A 100 7.51 -20.68 -1.11
N ARG A 101 7.71 -19.37 -1.28
CA ARG A 101 9.06 -18.76 -1.24
C ARG A 101 9.68 -18.75 0.16
N THR A 102 8.90 -18.55 1.21
CA THR A 102 9.39 -18.60 2.60
C THR A 102 9.72 -20.03 3.04
N SER A 103 9.02 -21.04 2.51
CA SER A 103 9.33 -22.46 2.76
C SER A 103 10.44 -23.02 1.86
N SER A 104 10.62 -22.50 0.63
CA SER A 104 11.63 -23.00 -0.32
C SER A 104 12.97 -22.27 -0.27
N VAL A 105 13.00 -21.03 0.23
CA VAL A 105 14.23 -20.22 0.29
C VAL A 105 14.71 -20.20 1.74
N GLY A 106 15.65 -21.10 2.05
CA GLY A 106 16.40 -21.01 3.30
C GLY A 106 16.96 -19.61 3.50
N VAL A 107 16.61 -19.01 4.64
CA VAL A 107 17.09 -17.74 5.23
C VAL A 107 18.03 -16.96 4.30
N VAL A 108 17.47 -16.07 3.47
CA VAL A 108 18.30 -15.17 2.67
C VAL A 108 19.04 -14.24 3.62
N ARG A 109 20.37 -14.24 3.49
CA ARG A 109 21.34 -13.46 4.27
C ARG A 109 21.20 -11.96 3.99
N SER A 110 20.17 -11.33 4.55
CA SER A 110 20.12 -9.91 4.84
C SER A 110 19.91 -9.69 6.34
N GLY A 111 20.89 -10.14 7.13
CA GLY A 111 21.20 -9.64 8.49
C GLY A 111 20.07 -9.52 9.53
N THR A 112 18.90 -10.09 9.29
CA THR A 112 17.74 -9.94 10.15
C THR A 112 16.89 -11.19 9.99
N ALA A 113 16.71 -11.95 11.07
CA ALA A 113 15.58 -12.88 11.10
C ALA A 113 14.31 -12.07 10.81
N ASP A 114 13.40 -12.59 9.99
CA ASP A 114 12.09 -12.00 9.73
C ASP A 114 11.28 -12.00 11.05
N VAL A 115 11.45 -10.99 11.90
CA VAL A 115 10.57 -10.80 13.05
C VAL A 115 9.21 -10.40 12.50
N ASN A 116 8.21 -11.16 12.93
CA ASN A 116 6.83 -10.88 12.63
C ASN A 116 6.36 -9.71 13.49
N THR A 117 6.20 -8.54 12.87
CA THR A 117 5.50 -7.45 13.52
C THR A 117 4.03 -7.84 13.74
N PRO A 118 3.40 -7.37 14.83
CA PRO A 118 2.02 -7.72 15.18
C PRO A 118 1.00 -7.24 14.14
N ASP A 119 1.24 -6.10 13.52
CA ASP A 119 0.37 -5.51 12.48
C ASP A 119 1.20 -4.61 11.53
N PRO A 120 0.59 -4.06 10.45
CA PRO A 120 1.29 -3.20 9.48
C PRO A 120 1.68 -1.81 9.99
N ALA A 121 1.07 -1.33 11.09
CA ALA A 121 1.38 -0.03 11.68
C ALA A 121 2.60 -0.11 12.61
N ALA A 122 2.88 -1.29 13.18
CA ALA A 122 4.06 -1.55 13.99
C ALA A 122 5.35 -1.43 13.16
N ILE A 123 6.12 -0.36 13.39
CA ILE A 123 7.39 -0.10 12.72
C ILE A 123 8.51 -0.60 13.62
N ASP A 124 9.09 -1.74 13.27
CA ASP A 124 10.27 -2.20 13.98
C ASP A 124 11.49 -1.32 13.67
N ILE A 125 12.05 -0.72 14.71
CA ILE A 125 13.27 0.10 14.64
C ILE A 125 14.52 -0.59 15.20
N THR A 126 14.40 -1.83 15.67
CA THR A 126 15.53 -2.65 16.16
C THR A 126 16.34 -3.29 15.04
N ARG A 127 15.97 -3.00 13.78
CA ARG A 127 16.57 -3.56 12.57
C ARG A 127 16.52 -2.53 11.45
N GLY A 128 17.59 -2.47 10.66
CA GLY A 128 17.65 -1.57 9.51
C GLY A 128 16.66 -1.92 8.39
N GLY A 129 16.55 -1.00 7.43
CA GLY A 129 15.83 -1.20 6.18
C GLY A 129 14.61 -0.30 5.98
N PRO A 130 13.89 -0.50 4.87
CA PRO A 130 12.77 0.34 4.47
C PRO A 130 11.52 0.10 5.34
N ARG A 131 10.81 1.20 5.61
CA ARG A 131 9.53 1.29 6.33
C ARG A 131 8.61 2.23 5.57
N CYS A 132 7.32 2.03 5.69
CA CYS A 132 6.30 2.80 5.01
C CYS A 132 5.39 3.48 6.02
N LEU A 133 5.06 4.74 5.78
CA LEU A 133 4.21 5.58 6.63
C LEU A 133 3.05 6.11 5.83
N ASP A 134 1.86 6.12 6.41
CA ASP A 134 0.73 6.85 5.83
C ASP A 134 1.03 8.35 5.76
N GLU A 135 0.63 8.97 4.66
CA GLU A 135 0.85 10.40 4.42
C GLU A 135 0.26 11.26 5.55
N GLY A 136 1.13 11.96 6.26
CA GLY A 136 0.78 12.82 7.39
C GLY A 136 0.61 12.08 8.72
N ALA A 137 0.85 10.77 8.77
CA ALA A 137 0.85 10.00 10.01
C ALA A 137 2.19 10.10 10.75
N LYS A 138 2.15 9.88 12.06
CA LYS A 138 3.34 9.71 12.88
C LYS A 138 3.75 8.24 12.89
N PRO A 139 5.06 7.93 12.83
CA PRO A 139 5.52 6.56 13.04
C PRO A 139 5.09 6.01 14.40
N GLU A 140 4.59 4.79 14.40
CA GLU A 140 4.41 3.98 15.61
C GLU A 140 5.57 2.99 15.71
N PHE A 141 6.60 3.35 16.47
CA PHE A 141 7.74 2.50 16.70
C PHE A 141 7.36 1.31 17.57
N TRP A 142 7.90 0.15 17.20
CA TRP A 142 7.67 -1.10 17.90
C TRP A 142 9.00 -1.82 18.16
N ARG A 143 9.04 -2.58 19.26
CA ARG A 143 10.14 -3.50 19.58
C ARG A 143 9.62 -4.89 19.95
N PRO A 144 10.34 -5.96 19.59
CA PRO A 144 9.95 -7.33 19.91
C PRO A 144 10.07 -7.67 21.40
N ASP A 145 11.06 -7.12 22.09
CA ASP A 145 11.29 -7.34 23.51
C ASP A 145 10.99 -6.07 24.30
N ALA A 146 10.05 -6.17 25.25
CA ALA A 146 9.67 -5.09 26.15
C ALA A 146 10.01 -5.39 27.62
N THR A 147 10.83 -6.40 27.89
CA THR A 147 11.11 -6.88 29.26
C THR A 147 11.76 -5.81 30.12
N ASN A 148 12.65 -5.01 29.53
CA ASN A 148 13.41 -3.98 30.21
C ASN A 148 13.14 -2.59 29.61
N GLU A 149 13.46 -1.57 30.39
CA GLU A 149 13.60 -0.22 29.87
C GLU A 149 14.73 -0.17 28.84
N GLN A 150 14.57 0.62 27.77
CA GLN A 150 15.56 0.72 26.69
C GLN A 150 15.63 2.16 26.16
N PRO A 151 16.74 2.89 26.39
CA PRO A 151 16.97 4.16 25.73
C PRO A 151 17.36 3.94 24.27
N PHE A 152 16.98 4.89 23.42
CA PHE A 152 17.44 4.94 22.04
C PHE A 152 17.50 6.38 21.54
N VAL A 153 18.31 6.58 20.51
CA VAL A 153 18.51 7.89 19.90
C VAL A 153 18.17 7.79 18.44
N MET A 154 17.43 8.76 17.93
CA MET A 154 17.12 8.88 16.51
C MET A 154 17.55 10.24 15.97
N TYR A 155 18.17 10.26 14.79
CA TYR A 155 18.47 11.48 14.05
C TYR A 155 18.43 11.22 12.54
N PRO A 156 18.03 12.20 11.71
CA PRO A 156 18.11 12.11 10.26
C PRO A 156 19.58 12.15 9.81
N ILE A 157 19.86 11.68 8.58
CA ILE A 157 21.22 11.70 8.01
C ILE A 157 21.83 13.12 8.03
N ASP A 158 21.02 14.14 7.75
CA ASP A 158 21.45 15.54 7.75
C ASP A 158 21.64 16.16 9.15
N ARG A 159 21.31 15.39 10.21
CA ARG A 159 21.38 15.81 11.61
C ARG A 159 20.56 17.06 11.94
N SER A 160 19.52 17.36 11.15
CA SER A 160 18.64 18.52 11.35
C SER A 160 17.88 18.50 12.68
N TRP A 161 17.69 17.34 13.29
CA TRP A 161 17.13 17.18 14.63
C TRP A 161 17.70 15.95 15.34
N ARG A 162 17.45 15.85 16.65
CA ARG A 162 17.81 14.70 17.47
C ARG A 162 16.66 14.39 18.43
N ALA A 163 16.29 13.12 18.52
CA ALA A 163 15.32 12.61 19.48
C ALA A 163 16.02 11.60 20.39
N ASP A 164 16.18 11.95 21.65
CA ASP A 164 16.59 11.03 22.72
C ASP A 164 15.31 10.50 23.38
N LEU A 165 15.05 9.20 23.22
CA LEU A 165 13.79 8.56 23.58
C LEU A 165 14.05 7.37 24.52
N LEU A 166 13.05 7.04 25.32
CA LEU A 166 13.11 5.95 26.30
C LEU A 166 11.88 5.09 26.16
N TRP A 167 12.06 3.80 25.84
CA TRP A 167 10.99 2.84 26.06
C TRP A 167 10.96 2.41 27.51
N GLU A 168 9.82 2.60 28.14
CA GLU A 168 9.55 2.14 29.50
C GLU A 168 9.54 0.61 29.57
N LYS A 169 9.80 0.07 30.76
CA LYS A 169 9.63 -1.37 31.03
C LYS A 169 8.20 -1.81 30.69
N GLY A 170 8.05 -2.86 29.88
CA GLY A 170 6.76 -3.37 29.41
C GLY A 170 6.18 -2.64 28.20
N GLN A 171 6.76 -1.51 27.78
CA GLN A 171 6.27 -0.75 26.63
C GLN A 171 6.83 -1.32 25.33
N SER A 172 5.99 -1.90 24.49
CA SER A 172 6.38 -2.41 23.17
C SER A 172 6.11 -1.44 22.02
N ARG A 173 5.29 -0.40 22.24
CA ARG A 173 4.94 0.61 21.23
C ARG A 173 5.17 2.03 21.73
N MET A 174 5.63 2.88 20.81
CA MET A 174 5.81 4.30 21.04
C MET A 174 5.45 5.07 19.78
N THR A 175 4.51 6.00 19.89
CA THR A 175 4.28 6.98 18.82
C THR A 175 5.38 8.04 18.87
N MET A 176 6.00 8.31 17.72
CA MET A 176 7.04 9.33 17.60
C MET A 176 6.51 10.71 18.07
N PRO A 177 7.22 11.40 18.98
CA PRO A 177 6.85 12.77 19.37
C PRO A 177 6.93 13.77 18.20
N ASP A 178 6.31 14.94 18.35
CA ASP A 178 6.34 16.03 17.35
C ASP A 178 7.71 16.70 17.29
N LEU A 179 8.69 16.02 16.69
CA LEU A 179 10.05 16.53 16.54
C LEU A 179 10.39 16.86 15.07
N SER A 180 9.65 16.32 14.10
CA SER A 180 9.67 16.73 12.68
C SER A 180 8.55 16.05 11.89
N LYS A 181 8.28 16.55 10.66
CA LYS A 181 7.37 15.89 9.72
C LYS A 181 8.14 14.85 8.90
N PHE A 182 7.63 13.63 8.84
CA PHE A 182 8.10 12.57 7.94
C PHE A 182 7.51 12.77 6.54
N ASP A 183 7.88 13.88 5.90
CA ASP A 183 7.41 14.23 4.56
C ASP A 183 8.32 13.59 3.49
N GLY A 184 7.77 12.71 2.65
CA GLY A 184 8.51 12.10 1.54
C GLY A 184 9.42 10.93 1.96
N VAL A 185 10.63 10.85 1.40
CA VAL A 185 11.60 9.82 1.79
C VAL A 185 12.52 10.38 2.86
N THR A 186 12.39 9.88 4.08
CA THR A 186 13.21 10.30 5.23
C THR A 186 14.09 9.14 5.67
N THR A 187 15.40 9.31 5.66
CA THR A 187 16.32 8.32 6.22
C THR A 187 16.83 8.78 7.57
N VAL A 188 16.67 7.93 8.58
CA VAL A 188 17.13 8.17 9.95
C VAL A 188 18.13 7.09 10.36
N LEU A 189 19.00 7.47 11.27
CA LEU A 189 19.86 6.56 12.02
C LEU A 189 19.25 6.40 13.42
N VAL A 190 19.13 5.15 13.86
CA VAL A 190 18.63 4.78 15.17
C VAL A 190 19.74 4.09 15.93
N ASN A 191 20.15 4.65 17.06
CA ASN A 191 21.14 4.07 17.95
C ASN A 191 20.45 3.41 19.15
N ILE A 192 20.65 2.11 19.32
CA ILE A 192 20.17 1.30 20.45
C ILE A 192 21.37 0.49 20.95
N ASP A 193 21.72 0.59 22.23
CA ASP A 193 22.85 -0.13 22.83
C ASP A 193 24.17 -0.05 22.02
N GLN A 194 24.50 1.16 21.56
CA GLN A 194 25.69 1.44 20.73
C GLN A 194 25.65 0.80 19.32
N GLN A 195 24.59 0.09 18.97
CA GLN A 195 24.34 -0.40 17.63
C GLN A 195 23.53 0.62 16.84
N GLU A 196 23.96 0.89 15.60
CA GLU A 196 23.29 1.83 14.71
C GLU A 196 22.51 1.09 13.62
N PHE A 197 21.25 1.46 13.45
CA PHE A 197 20.36 0.95 12.41
C PHE A 197 19.94 2.08 11.47
N VAL A 198 20.12 1.86 10.17
CA VAL A 198 19.66 2.79 9.14
C VAL A 198 18.25 2.41 8.71
N ILE A 199 17.31 3.34 8.88
CA ILE A 199 15.90 3.14 8.53
C ILE A 199 15.48 4.20 7.51
N SER A 200 14.91 3.76 6.40
CA SER A 200 14.36 4.65 5.39
C SER A 200 12.84 4.60 5.39
N PHE A 201 12.19 5.74 5.53
CA PHE A 201 10.74 5.88 5.46
C PHE A 201 10.33 6.25 4.04
N SER A 202 9.30 5.59 3.51
CA SER A 202 8.60 5.97 2.29
C SER A 202 7.14 6.27 2.60
N VAL A 203 6.57 7.27 1.96
CA VAL A 203 5.15 7.63 2.18
C VAL A 203 4.20 6.75 1.35
N ILE A 204 3.10 6.35 1.99
CA ILE A 204 1.89 5.77 1.41
C ILE A 204 0.90 6.92 1.21
N PRO A 205 0.56 7.30 -0.03
CA PRO A 205 -0.39 8.36 -0.31
C PRO A 205 -1.79 8.03 0.20
N LYS A 206 -2.56 9.05 0.59
CA LYS A 206 -3.95 8.87 1.09
C LYS A 206 -4.91 8.21 0.09
N SER A 207 -4.55 8.17 -1.20
CA SER A 207 -5.31 7.51 -2.26
C SER A 207 -5.18 5.97 -2.22
N VAL A 208 -4.11 5.44 -1.61
CA VAL A 208 -3.87 3.99 -1.51
C VAL A 208 -4.64 3.45 -0.30
N LYS A 209 -5.88 3.02 -0.53
CA LYS A 209 -6.77 2.48 0.52
C LYS A 209 -7.08 1.00 0.33
N ASP A 210 -7.09 0.55 -0.91
CA ASP A 210 -7.39 -0.84 -1.23
C ASP A 210 -6.26 -1.74 -0.69
N PRO A 211 -6.55 -2.80 0.09
CA PRO A 211 -5.53 -3.66 0.69
C PRO A 211 -4.60 -4.34 -0.33
N PHE A 212 -5.05 -4.60 -1.57
CA PHE A 212 -4.22 -5.18 -2.62
C PHE A 212 -3.26 -4.16 -3.20
N ILE A 213 -3.77 -2.96 -3.51
CA ILE A 213 -2.94 -1.84 -3.95
C ILE A 213 -1.93 -1.49 -2.85
N LEU A 214 -2.35 -1.47 -1.58
CA LEU A 214 -1.48 -1.23 -0.43
C LEU A 214 -0.39 -2.29 -0.31
N THR A 215 -0.74 -3.57 -0.40
CA THR A 215 0.26 -4.66 -0.33
C THR A 215 1.29 -4.53 -1.46
N ALA A 216 0.84 -4.28 -2.69
CA ALA A 216 1.72 -4.06 -3.83
C ALA A 216 2.62 -2.82 -3.63
N TRP A 217 2.05 -1.74 -3.09
CA TRP A 217 2.79 -0.53 -2.74
C TRP A 217 3.90 -0.81 -1.73
N LEU A 218 3.57 -1.47 -0.62
CA LEU A 218 4.52 -1.85 0.43
C LEU A 218 5.65 -2.70 -0.13
N LEU A 219 5.34 -3.70 -0.96
CA LEU A 219 6.34 -4.59 -1.56
C LEU A 219 7.27 -3.85 -2.54
N GLU A 220 6.75 -2.98 -3.41
CA GLU A 220 7.61 -2.23 -4.34
C GLU A 220 8.46 -1.19 -3.60
N LYS A 221 7.96 -0.59 -2.51
CA LYS A 221 8.75 0.29 -1.64
C LYS A 221 9.73 -0.47 -0.73
N GLY A 222 9.69 -1.80 -0.73
CA GLY A 222 10.57 -2.65 0.06
C GLY A 222 10.12 -2.85 1.52
N CYS A 223 8.97 -2.32 1.93
CA CYS A 223 8.40 -2.39 3.28
C CYS A 223 7.85 -3.80 3.60
N VAL A 224 8.70 -4.82 3.46
CA VAL A 224 8.35 -6.24 3.46
C VAL A 224 7.73 -6.69 4.78
N GLN A 225 8.21 -6.20 5.93
CA GLN A 225 7.65 -6.57 7.23
C GLN A 225 6.19 -6.15 7.35
N GLN A 226 5.87 -4.93 6.92
CA GLN A 226 4.51 -4.39 6.93
C GLN A 226 3.62 -5.10 5.90
N ALA A 227 4.16 -5.43 4.72
CA ALA A 227 3.43 -6.21 3.72
C ALA A 227 3.09 -7.62 4.25
N ASN A 228 4.03 -8.29 4.91
CA ASN A 228 3.81 -9.60 5.50
C ASN A 228 2.78 -9.54 6.65
N ALA A 229 2.86 -8.53 7.52
CA ALA A 229 1.86 -8.33 8.57
C ALA A 229 0.47 -8.08 7.99
N LEU A 230 0.37 -7.29 6.92
CA LEU A 230 -0.90 -6.99 6.25
C LEU A 230 -1.50 -8.25 5.64
N LEU A 231 -0.68 -9.05 4.94
CA LEU A 231 -1.11 -10.32 4.36
C LEU A 231 -1.61 -11.30 5.43
N ARG A 232 -0.94 -11.39 6.59
CA ARG A 232 -1.43 -12.20 7.73
C ARG A 232 -2.79 -11.70 8.22
N THR A 233 -2.96 -10.40 8.41
CA THR A 233 -4.25 -9.83 8.84
C THR A 233 -5.36 -10.13 7.84
N ILE A 234 -5.08 -9.99 6.54
CA ILE A 234 -6.06 -10.31 5.49
C ILE A 234 -6.40 -11.81 5.49
N ALA A 235 -5.42 -12.69 5.59
CA ALA A 235 -5.63 -14.14 5.62
C ALA A 235 -6.47 -14.59 6.83
N SER A 236 -6.18 -14.04 8.03
CA SER A 236 -6.97 -14.31 9.23
C SER A 236 -8.42 -13.85 9.09
N ASN A 237 -8.66 -12.72 8.41
CA ASN A 237 -10.02 -12.21 8.18
C ASN A 237 -10.82 -12.99 7.11
N GLN A 238 -10.16 -13.86 6.32
CA GLN A 238 -10.81 -14.68 5.29
C GLN A 238 -11.11 -16.11 5.75
N THR A 239 -10.61 -16.52 6.91
CA THR A 239 -10.89 -17.84 7.47
C THR A 239 -12.25 -17.79 8.20
N PRO A 240 -13.30 -18.53 7.76
CA PRO A 240 -14.52 -18.64 8.53
C PRO A 240 -14.20 -19.24 9.91
N PRO A 241 -14.90 -18.86 11.00
CA PRO A 241 -14.73 -19.53 12.28
C PRO A 241 -14.98 -21.02 12.09
N THR A 242 -13.97 -21.84 12.40
CA THR A 242 -14.12 -23.31 12.43
C THR A 242 -15.17 -23.62 13.48
N GLU A 243 -16.36 -24.01 13.04
CA GLU A 243 -17.41 -24.52 13.92
C GLU A 243 -16.83 -25.72 14.67
N PRO A 244 -16.90 -25.76 16.02
CA PRO A 244 -16.36 -26.88 16.78
C PRO A 244 -17.10 -28.15 16.36
N ILE A 245 -16.33 -29.15 15.93
CA ILE A 245 -16.84 -30.49 15.61
C ILE A 245 -17.53 -31.02 16.88
N PRO A 246 -18.84 -31.31 16.86
CA PRO A 246 -19.49 -31.93 18.00
C PRO A 246 -18.92 -33.34 18.15
N VAL A 247 -18.24 -33.57 19.27
CA VAL A 247 -17.89 -34.91 19.74
C VAL A 247 -19.20 -35.53 20.21
N ASN A 248 -19.64 -36.58 19.52
CA ASN A 248 -20.76 -37.42 19.91
C ASN A 248 -20.22 -38.70 20.55
#